data_AF-A0A564ZJ45-F1
#
_entry.id   AF-A0A564ZJ45-F1
#
_cell.length_a   1.000
_cell.length_b   1.000
_cell.length_c   1.000
_cell.angle_alpha   90.00
_cell.angle_beta   90.00
_cell.angle_gamma   90.00
#
_symmetry.space_group_name_H-M   'P 1'
#
loop_
_entity.id
_entity.type
_entity.pdbx_description
1 polymer ?
#
loop_
_entity_poly.entity_id
_entity_poly.type
_entity_poly.pdbx_seq_one_letter_code
_entity_poly.pdbx_strand_id
1 'polypeptide(L)'
;MSQRSPWPFILALILLLSTASCSGATERNTRGEGVADVAAPVVAEELVRVKRVFDGDTVLLEDGRTVRYLGINTPEFQEPFYLKAKRLNESLVLGRDIRLEFDQEKTDGHDRLLAYVYTGDELVNARLVQEGLAHAFFIGPNRRHHALFLRLQAEAQQRRVGLWSARGRIRDLKITNVRPVDLKKHDQSHSYVRITNLSNAAIRLAGYTLSSEEGQSYLFPNVSVDPGHTVIVAGDGGKDGVDSRGQLVVHWPTQDSVWDSVEDTAFLKDPSGNLVDTFHYKGKRIRQSKSRRSN
;
A
#
# COMPACT_ATOMS: atom_id res chain seq x y z
N MET A 1 -61.05 -1.97 -27.37
CA MET A 1 -59.99 -2.14 -28.38
C MET A 1 -58.73 -2.52 -27.61
N SER A 2 -58.50 -3.82 -27.40
CA SER A 2 -57.58 -4.68 -28.18
C SER A 2 -56.11 -4.28 -27.93
N GLN A 3 -55.20 -5.08 -27.36
CA GLN A 3 -55.11 -6.54 -27.33
C GLN A 3 -54.10 -6.97 -26.23
N ARG A 4 -54.36 -8.12 -25.59
CA ARG A 4 -53.43 -8.89 -24.77
C ARG A 4 -52.75 -9.94 -25.67
N SER A 5 -51.51 -10.32 -25.39
CA SER A 5 -50.95 -11.62 -25.81
C SER A 5 -49.94 -12.17 -24.79
N PRO A 6 -50.04 -13.45 -24.40
CA PRO A 6 -49.17 -14.12 -23.42
C PRO A 6 -48.04 -14.93 -24.08
N TRP A 7 -46.99 -15.28 -23.34
CA TRP A 7 -45.98 -16.27 -23.75
C TRP A 7 -46.01 -17.48 -22.79
N PRO A 8 -46.02 -18.74 -23.30
CA PRO A 8 -46.15 -19.94 -22.47
C PRO A 8 -44.81 -20.60 -22.10
N PHE A 9 -44.87 -21.34 -20.99
CA PHE A 9 -43.89 -22.32 -20.51
C PHE A 9 -43.73 -23.50 -21.48
N ILE A 10 -42.50 -23.99 -21.69
CA ILE A 10 -42.22 -25.37 -22.12
C ILE A 10 -41.00 -25.93 -21.37
N LEU A 11 -41.24 -26.96 -20.55
CA LEU A 11 -40.26 -27.94 -20.08
C LEU A 11 -40.00 -28.98 -21.18
N ALA A 12 -38.75 -29.43 -21.35
CA ALA A 12 -38.45 -30.69 -22.02
C ALA A 12 -37.31 -31.43 -21.32
N LEU A 13 -37.68 -32.57 -20.73
CA LEU A 13 -36.86 -33.61 -20.11
C LEU A 13 -36.59 -34.67 -21.19
N ILE A 14 -35.33 -35.01 -21.48
CA ILE A 14 -34.99 -36.23 -22.23
C ILE A 14 -33.86 -36.97 -21.50
N LEU A 15 -34.23 -38.14 -21.00
CA LEU A 15 -33.39 -39.18 -20.40
C LEU A 15 -33.21 -40.27 -21.47
N LEU A 16 -31.98 -40.70 -21.75
CA LEU A 16 -31.72 -41.92 -22.52
C LEU A 16 -30.48 -42.64 -21.98
N LEU A 17 -30.75 -43.70 -21.22
CA LEU A 17 -29.83 -44.80 -20.91
C LEU A 17 -29.70 -45.70 -22.15
N SER A 18 -28.50 -46.18 -22.43
CA SER A 18 -28.31 -47.46 -23.11
C SER A 18 -27.05 -48.16 -22.61
N THR A 19 -27.21 -49.45 -22.34
CA THR A 19 -26.35 -50.39 -21.61
C THR A 19 -25.35 -51.14 -22.49
N ALA A 20 -24.19 -51.42 -21.89
CA ALA A 20 -23.23 -52.53 -22.03
C ALA A 20 -23.25 -53.51 -23.23
N SER A 21 -22.05 -53.86 -23.75
CA SER A 21 -21.59 -55.27 -23.81
C SER A 21 -20.07 -55.42 -24.02
N CYS A 22 -19.53 -56.54 -23.52
CA CYS A 22 -18.13 -56.91 -23.28
C CYS A 22 -17.35 -57.49 -24.48
N SER A 23 -16.02 -57.60 -24.27
CA SER A 23 -15.06 -58.69 -24.64
C SER A 23 -13.84 -58.13 -25.39
N GLY A 24 -12.56 -58.42 -25.14
CA GLY A 24 -11.84 -59.37 -24.28
C GLY A 24 -10.46 -59.66 -24.93
N ALA A 25 -9.36 -59.56 -24.15
CA ALA A 25 -7.95 -59.94 -24.42
C ALA A 25 -7.20 -59.16 -25.55
N THR A 26 -5.93 -58.72 -25.42
CA THR A 26 -4.72 -59.47 -25.03
C THR A 26 -3.57 -58.49 -24.74
N GLU A 27 -2.64 -58.92 -23.90
CA GLU A 27 -1.45 -58.24 -23.34
C GLU A 27 -0.51 -57.52 -24.33
N ARG A 28 0.10 -56.41 -23.85
CA ARG A 28 1.57 -56.28 -23.93
C ARG A 28 2.14 -55.34 -22.87
N ASN A 29 2.95 -55.93 -22.00
CA ASN A 29 3.80 -55.32 -21.00
C ASN A 29 4.92 -54.48 -21.66
N THR A 30 5.02 -53.19 -21.32
CA THR A 30 6.28 -52.44 -21.36
C THR A 30 6.34 -51.42 -20.22
N ARG A 31 7.15 -51.77 -19.20
CA ARG A 31 8.14 -50.91 -18.52
C ARG A 31 7.79 -49.44 -18.30
N GLY A 32 7.62 -49.12 -17.02
CA GLY A 32 8.43 -48.11 -16.35
C GLY A 32 8.08 -46.66 -16.61
N GLU A 33 7.41 -46.04 -15.64
CA GLU A 33 7.83 -44.76 -15.05
C GLU A 33 6.96 -44.52 -13.82
N GLY A 34 7.57 -44.71 -12.65
CA GLY A 34 6.96 -44.27 -11.40
C GLY A 34 6.88 -42.75 -11.44
N VAL A 35 5.67 -42.23 -11.55
CA VAL A 35 5.40 -40.81 -11.31
C VAL A 35 5.60 -40.61 -9.81
N ALA A 36 6.83 -40.25 -9.44
CA ALA A 36 7.13 -39.74 -8.12
C ALA A 36 6.25 -38.50 -7.94
N ASP A 37 5.38 -38.56 -6.94
CA ASP A 37 4.64 -37.43 -6.42
C ASP A 37 5.69 -36.44 -5.88
N VAL A 38 6.14 -35.53 -6.74
CA VAL A 38 7.04 -34.44 -6.36
C VAL A 38 6.21 -33.46 -5.55
N ALA A 39 6.10 -33.76 -4.25
CA ALA A 39 5.67 -32.80 -3.26
C ALA A 39 6.53 -31.54 -3.45
N ALA A 40 5.90 -30.45 -3.85
CA ALA A 40 6.53 -29.14 -3.91
C ALA A 40 7.25 -28.89 -2.57
N PRO A 41 8.45 -28.28 -2.58
CA PRO A 41 9.17 -28.04 -1.34
C PRO A 41 8.26 -27.23 -0.42
N VAL A 42 7.93 -27.81 0.73
CA VAL A 42 7.27 -27.11 1.83
C VAL A 42 8.26 -26.03 2.26
N VAL A 43 8.07 -24.82 1.76
CA VAL A 43 8.85 -23.66 2.20
C VAL A 43 8.57 -23.54 3.68
N ALA A 44 9.60 -23.80 4.50
CA ALA A 44 9.47 -23.68 5.95
C ALA A 44 9.00 -22.25 6.26
N GLU A 45 7.77 -22.15 6.74
CA GLU A 45 7.18 -20.87 7.09
C GLU A 45 7.88 -20.36 8.35
N GLU A 46 8.63 -19.27 8.20
CA GLU A 46 9.34 -18.66 9.31
C GLU A 46 8.31 -18.08 10.31
N LEU A 47 8.22 -18.71 11.49
CA LEU A 47 7.45 -18.21 12.62
C LEU A 47 8.35 -17.41 13.55
N VAL A 48 7.97 -16.16 13.83
CA VAL A 48 8.75 -15.26 14.68
C VAL A 48 7.84 -14.54 15.65
N ARG A 49 8.28 -14.44 16.90
CA ARG A 49 7.54 -13.82 17.99
C ARG A 49 7.59 -12.29 17.89
N VAL A 50 6.44 -11.63 18.02
CA VAL A 50 6.39 -10.16 18.10
C VAL A 50 6.69 -9.68 19.52
N LYS A 51 7.67 -8.78 19.61
CA LYS A 51 8.12 -8.12 20.84
C LYS A 51 7.36 -6.83 21.12
N ARG A 52 7.15 -6.01 20.09
CA ARG A 52 6.52 -4.68 20.23
C ARG A 52 5.82 -4.26 18.95
N VAL A 53 4.73 -3.51 19.09
CA VAL A 53 4.05 -2.82 17.98
C VAL A 53 4.39 -1.33 18.04
N PHE A 54 4.97 -0.80 16.96
CA PHE A 54 5.29 0.63 16.88
C PHE A 54 4.03 1.44 16.56
N ASP A 55 3.30 1.03 15.52
CA ASP A 55 2.10 1.68 14.97
C ASP A 55 1.18 0.64 14.30
N GLY A 56 0.27 1.08 13.43
CA GLY A 56 -0.71 0.21 12.80
C GLY A 56 -0.12 -0.80 11.80
N ASP A 57 1.09 -0.59 11.31
CA ASP A 57 1.66 -1.39 10.21
C ASP A 57 3.17 -1.68 10.34
N THR A 58 3.74 -1.43 11.52
CA THR A 58 5.14 -1.69 11.84
C THR A 58 5.29 -2.38 13.20
N VAL A 59 6.05 -3.49 13.23
CA VAL A 59 6.34 -4.26 14.45
C VAL A 59 7.84 -4.54 14.62
N LEU A 60 8.25 -4.77 15.86
CA LEU A 60 9.57 -5.27 16.23
C LEU A 60 9.46 -6.73 16.67
N LEU A 61 10.30 -7.59 16.12
CA LEU A 61 10.40 -9.00 16.47
C LEU A 61 11.35 -9.22 17.66
N GLU A 62 11.25 -10.37 18.32
CA GLU A 62 12.13 -10.71 19.46
C GLU A 62 13.61 -10.81 19.06
N ASP A 63 13.91 -11.19 17.82
CA ASP A 63 15.27 -11.22 17.28
C ASP A 63 15.82 -9.84 16.87
N GLY A 64 15.05 -8.77 17.08
CA GLY A 64 15.46 -7.39 16.82
C GLY A 64 15.15 -6.87 15.42
N ARG A 65 14.66 -7.70 14.49
CA ARG A 65 14.25 -7.23 13.16
C ARG A 65 12.96 -6.42 13.26
N THR A 66 12.86 -5.35 12.46
CA THR A 66 11.64 -4.55 12.32
C THR A 66 10.93 -4.95 11.03
N VAL A 67 9.62 -5.12 11.06
CA VAL A 67 8.80 -5.50 9.90
C VAL A 67 7.84 -4.37 9.57
N ARG A 68 7.85 -3.90 8.32
CA ARG A 68 6.86 -2.98 7.73
C ARG A 68 5.92 -3.76 6.82
N TYR A 69 4.62 -3.57 7.04
CA TYR A 69 3.59 -4.36 6.37
C TYR A 69 3.44 -3.97 4.91
N LEU A 70 3.58 -4.93 4.01
CA LEU A 70 3.50 -4.69 2.57
C LEU A 70 2.09 -4.32 2.10
N GLY A 71 2.04 -3.44 1.10
CA GLY A 71 0.83 -3.10 0.33
C GLY A 71 -0.21 -2.24 1.06
N ILE A 72 0.06 -1.84 2.30
CA ILE A 72 -0.86 -1.04 3.11
C ILE A 72 -0.13 0.10 3.83
N ASN A 73 -0.84 1.18 4.10
CA ASN A 73 -0.37 2.25 4.98
C ASN A 73 -1.46 2.66 5.97
N THR A 74 -1.07 2.79 7.23
CA THR A 74 -1.93 3.22 8.32
C THR A 74 -1.79 4.72 8.55
N PRO A 75 -2.72 5.35 9.29
CA PRO A 75 -2.60 6.77 9.60
C PRO A 75 -1.31 7.06 10.35
N GLU A 76 -0.72 8.23 10.13
CA GLU A 76 0.47 8.71 10.83
C GLU A 76 0.14 9.19 12.25
N PHE A 77 1.16 9.39 13.08
CA PHE A 77 0.97 9.93 14.43
C PHE A 77 0.20 11.26 14.37
N GLN A 78 -0.81 11.41 15.24
CA GLN A 78 -1.79 12.52 15.29
C GLN A 78 -2.86 12.53 14.20
N GLU A 79 -2.79 11.66 13.19
CA GLU A 79 -3.91 11.51 12.25
C GLU A 79 -5.08 10.76 12.92
N PRO A 80 -6.34 11.04 12.49
CA PRO A 80 -7.49 10.26 12.90
C PRO A 80 -7.26 8.75 12.70
N PHE A 81 -7.73 7.95 13.66
CA PHE A 81 -7.62 6.50 13.67
C PHE A 81 -6.22 5.88 13.87
N TYR A 82 -5.14 6.67 13.98
CA TYR A 82 -3.79 6.18 14.32
C TYR A 82 -3.82 5.17 15.49
N LEU A 83 -4.37 5.60 16.63
CA LEU A 83 -4.38 4.77 17.84
C LEU A 83 -5.30 3.55 17.71
N LYS A 84 -6.35 3.63 16.87
CA LYS A 84 -7.26 2.51 16.63
C LYS A 84 -6.58 1.46 15.73
N ALA A 85 -5.87 1.89 14.69
CA ALA A 85 -5.05 1.02 13.84
C ALA A 85 -3.99 0.30 14.66
N LYS A 86 -3.22 1.05 15.47
CA LYS A 86 -2.22 0.48 16.38
C LYS A 86 -2.81 -0.55 17.35
N ARG A 87 -3.92 -0.23 18.02
CA ARG A 87 -4.55 -1.16 18.98
C ARG A 87 -5.09 -2.42 18.31
N LEU A 88 -5.65 -2.31 17.11
CA LEU A 88 -6.06 -3.49 16.36
C LEU A 88 -4.84 -4.34 16.03
N ASN A 89 -3.77 -3.73 15.53
CA ASN A 89 -2.52 -4.45 15.25
C ASN A 89 -1.99 -5.15 16.52
N GLU A 90 -1.86 -4.44 17.64
CA GLU A 90 -1.50 -5.00 18.95
C GLU A 90 -2.35 -6.21 19.33
N SER A 91 -3.68 -6.12 19.18
CA SER A 91 -4.58 -7.22 19.52
C SER A 91 -4.38 -8.47 18.64
N LEU A 92 -3.90 -8.28 17.40
CA LEU A 92 -3.70 -9.34 16.42
C LEU A 92 -2.33 -10.01 16.52
N VAL A 93 -1.28 -9.26 16.92
CA VAL A 93 0.11 -9.72 16.77
C VAL A 93 0.96 -9.60 18.03
N LEU A 94 0.69 -8.64 18.93
CA LEU A 94 1.54 -8.45 20.11
C LEU A 94 1.46 -9.71 20.98
N GLY A 95 2.60 -10.24 21.39
CA GLY A 95 2.53 -11.44 22.23
C GLY A 95 2.36 -12.74 21.44
N ARG A 96 2.46 -12.74 20.10
CA ARG A 96 2.18 -13.92 19.27
C ARG A 96 3.29 -14.23 18.28
N ASP A 97 3.35 -15.49 17.87
CA ASP A 97 4.14 -15.92 16.72
C ASP A 97 3.39 -15.54 15.45
N ILE A 98 4.10 -14.83 14.57
CA ILE A 98 3.59 -14.45 13.25
C ILE A 98 4.38 -15.15 12.18
N ARG A 99 3.71 -15.42 11.07
CA ARG A 99 4.34 -15.85 9.83
C ARG A 99 4.57 -14.65 8.92
N LEU A 100 5.77 -14.60 8.33
CA LEU A 100 6.15 -13.59 7.36
C LEU A 100 6.09 -14.16 5.95
N GLU A 101 5.22 -13.59 5.11
CA GLU A 101 5.23 -13.86 3.67
C GLU A 101 5.93 -12.71 2.95
N PHE A 102 7.07 -13.02 2.32
CA PHE A 102 7.85 -12.08 1.53
C PHE A 102 7.38 -12.00 0.07
N ASP A 103 7.75 -10.91 -0.59
CA ASP A 103 7.63 -10.74 -2.04
C ASP A 103 9.03 -10.46 -2.63
N GLN A 104 9.11 -10.02 -3.89
CA GLN A 104 10.35 -9.82 -4.64
C GLN A 104 11.41 -9.04 -3.87
N GLU A 105 11.04 -7.93 -3.24
CA GLU A 105 11.93 -7.16 -2.37
C GLU A 105 11.57 -7.38 -0.90
N LYS A 106 12.58 -7.77 -0.12
CA LYS A 106 12.42 -8.17 1.28
C LYS A 106 12.77 -7.10 2.29
N THR A 107 13.44 -6.03 1.88
CA THR A 107 13.93 -4.97 2.77
C THR A 107 13.77 -3.62 2.12
N ASP A 108 13.44 -2.59 2.91
CA ASP A 108 13.47 -1.21 2.43
C ASP A 108 14.81 -0.52 2.72
N GLY A 109 14.95 0.74 2.29
CA GLY A 109 16.14 1.57 2.55
C GLY A 109 16.35 1.98 4.01
N HIS A 110 15.52 1.50 4.94
CA HIS A 110 15.67 1.68 6.38
C HIS A 110 15.99 0.37 7.10
N ASP A 111 16.42 -0.66 6.35
CA ASP A 111 16.75 -2.00 6.84
C ASP A 111 15.58 -2.70 7.56
N ARG A 112 14.33 -2.28 7.28
CA ARG A 112 13.14 -2.99 7.75
C ARG A 112 12.81 -4.12 6.80
N LEU A 113 12.42 -5.27 7.35
CA LEU A 113 11.81 -6.34 6.58
C LEU A 113 10.47 -5.88 6.00
N LEU A 114 10.22 -6.26 4.76
CA LEU A 114 8.98 -6.04 4.04
C LEU A 114 8.22 -7.36 3.93
N ALA A 115 7.08 -7.46 4.60
CA ALA A 115 6.31 -8.71 4.59
C ALA A 115 4.80 -8.49 4.69
N TYR A 116 4.04 -9.47 4.20
CA TYR A 116 2.66 -9.69 4.59
C TYR A 116 2.65 -10.52 5.87
N VAL A 117 1.89 -10.08 6.87
CA VAL A 117 1.94 -10.64 8.23
C VAL A 117 0.71 -11.48 8.50
N TYR A 118 0.94 -12.70 8.95
CA TYR A 118 -0.10 -13.64 9.30
C TYR A 118 -0.03 -14.02 10.78
N THR A 119 -1.18 -14.06 11.44
CA THR A 119 -1.35 -14.70 12.75
C THR A 119 -2.26 -15.91 12.56
N GLY A 120 -1.68 -17.12 12.58
CA GLY A 120 -2.37 -18.31 12.07
C GLY A 120 -2.71 -18.11 10.59
N ASP A 121 -3.99 -18.27 10.23
CA ASP A 121 -4.48 -18.08 8.86
C ASP A 121 -4.94 -16.65 8.55
N GLU A 122 -5.01 -15.76 9.56
CA GLU A 122 -5.48 -14.39 9.37
C GLU A 122 -4.37 -13.48 8.81
N LEU A 123 -4.56 -12.98 7.59
CA LEU A 123 -3.73 -11.92 7.01
C LEU A 123 -4.02 -10.59 7.70
N VAL A 124 -3.14 -10.18 8.61
CA VAL A 124 -3.27 -8.96 9.43
C VAL A 124 -3.37 -7.71 8.57
N ASN A 125 -2.61 -7.65 7.46
CA ASN A 125 -2.67 -6.54 6.50
C ASN A 125 -4.11 -6.34 5.97
N ALA A 126 -4.74 -7.44 5.53
CA ALA A 126 -6.09 -7.43 4.99
C ALA A 126 -7.10 -7.02 6.07
N ARG A 127 -6.92 -7.50 7.31
CA ARG A 127 -7.81 -7.15 8.41
C ARG A 127 -7.80 -5.64 8.70
N LEU A 128 -6.62 -5.00 8.69
CA LEU A 128 -6.49 -3.56 8.89
C LEU A 128 -7.22 -2.76 7.79
N VAL A 129 -7.08 -3.16 6.52
CA VAL A 129 -7.77 -2.51 5.39
C VAL A 129 -9.28 -2.70 5.49
N GLN A 130 -9.73 -3.92 5.79
CA GLN A 130 -11.15 -4.24 5.92
C GLN A 130 -11.84 -3.37 6.99
N GLU A 131 -11.19 -3.12 8.12
CA GLU A 131 -11.71 -2.25 9.20
C GLU A 131 -11.61 -0.75 8.89
N GLY A 132 -11.11 -0.38 7.71
CA GLY A 132 -10.86 1.01 7.31
C GLY A 132 -9.76 1.66 8.14
N LEU A 133 -8.83 0.89 8.69
CA LEU A 133 -7.72 1.38 9.53
C LEU A 133 -6.38 1.43 8.79
N ALA A 134 -6.36 0.96 7.54
CA ALA A 134 -5.29 1.15 6.58
C ALA A 134 -5.90 1.41 5.19
N HIS A 135 -5.12 2.02 4.31
CA HIS A 135 -5.43 2.11 2.89
C HIS A 135 -4.41 1.31 2.07
N ALA A 136 -4.78 0.92 0.85
CA ALA A 136 -3.88 0.33 -0.12
C ALA A 136 -2.73 1.31 -0.42
N PHE A 137 -1.49 0.80 -0.44
CA PHE A 137 -0.30 1.61 -0.64
C PHE A 137 0.78 0.79 -1.35
N PHE A 138 0.96 1.06 -2.63
CA PHE A 138 1.72 0.22 -3.55
C PHE A 138 3.05 0.86 -3.94
N ILE A 139 4.12 0.25 -3.44
CA ILE A 139 5.49 0.54 -3.81
C ILE A 139 6.04 -0.74 -4.44
N GLY A 140 6.42 -0.66 -5.72
CA GLY A 140 6.97 -1.81 -6.42
C GLY A 140 8.37 -2.19 -5.91
N PRO A 141 8.83 -3.41 -6.22
CA PRO A 141 8.23 -4.37 -7.15
C PRO A 141 7.16 -5.29 -6.53
N ASN A 142 6.89 -5.17 -5.23
CA ASN A 142 5.99 -6.06 -4.49
C ASN A 142 4.52 -5.84 -4.89
N ARG A 143 3.81 -6.91 -5.26
CA ARG A 143 2.48 -6.84 -5.89
C ARG A 143 1.50 -7.94 -5.46
N ARG A 144 1.95 -8.95 -4.71
CA ARG A 144 1.20 -10.20 -4.46
C ARG A 144 -0.27 -10.00 -4.06
N HIS A 145 -0.56 -9.08 -3.15
CA HIS A 145 -1.92 -8.89 -2.59
C HIS A 145 -2.63 -7.59 -3.04
N HIS A 146 -2.18 -6.91 -4.10
CA HIS A 146 -2.76 -5.63 -4.52
C HIS A 146 -4.27 -5.71 -4.80
N ALA A 147 -4.70 -6.70 -5.58
CA ALA A 147 -6.11 -6.87 -5.92
C ALA A 147 -7.00 -7.09 -4.68
N LEU A 148 -6.50 -7.85 -3.69
CA LEU A 148 -7.19 -8.07 -2.43
C LEU A 148 -7.36 -6.76 -1.66
N PHE A 149 -6.29 -5.97 -1.51
CA PHE A 149 -6.34 -4.72 -0.75
C PHE A 149 -7.22 -3.66 -1.43
N LEU A 150 -7.20 -3.55 -2.76
CA LEU A 150 -8.12 -2.66 -3.48
C LEU A 150 -9.58 -3.05 -3.26
N ARG A 151 -9.91 -4.34 -3.32
CA ARG A 151 -11.27 -4.84 -3.04
C ARG A 151 -11.72 -4.49 -1.62
N LEU A 152 -10.90 -4.81 -0.63
CA LEU A 152 -11.22 -4.54 0.79
C LEU A 152 -11.32 -3.04 1.09
N GLN A 153 -10.47 -2.22 0.46
CA GLN A 153 -10.56 -0.78 0.56
C GLN A 153 -11.89 -0.26 0.00
N ALA A 154 -12.30 -0.72 -1.18
CA ALA A 154 -13.58 -0.34 -1.77
C ALA A 154 -14.77 -0.74 -0.88
N GLU A 155 -14.74 -1.94 -0.28
CA GLU A 155 -15.75 -2.38 0.69
C GLU A 155 -15.76 -1.49 1.95
N ALA A 156 -14.59 -1.13 2.49
CA ALA A 156 -14.50 -0.24 3.64
C ALA A 156 -14.98 1.19 3.33
N GLN A 157 -14.74 1.67 2.10
CA GLN A 157 -15.26 2.94 1.59
C GLN A 157 -16.78 2.95 1.50
N GLN A 158 -17.37 1.89 0.93
CA GLN A 158 -18.83 1.73 0.86
C GLN A 158 -19.47 1.71 2.24
N ARG A 159 -18.84 1.05 3.21
CA ARG A 159 -19.30 1.00 4.61
C ARG A 159 -19.01 2.29 5.40
N ARG A 160 -18.23 3.23 4.85
CA ARG A 160 -17.83 4.50 5.50
C ARG A 160 -17.20 4.30 6.88
N VAL A 161 -16.35 3.28 7.02
CA VAL A 161 -15.68 2.94 8.29
C VAL A 161 -14.26 3.52 8.35
N GLY A 162 -13.81 3.82 9.57
CA GLY A 162 -12.44 4.28 9.81
C GLY A 162 -12.07 5.51 8.97
N LEU A 163 -11.00 5.41 8.20
CA LEU A 163 -10.50 6.44 7.27
C LEU A 163 -11.56 6.96 6.30
N TRP A 164 -12.56 6.14 5.98
CA TRP A 164 -13.61 6.46 5.02
C TRP A 164 -14.86 7.06 5.66
N SER A 165 -14.80 7.37 6.95
CA SER A 165 -15.83 8.12 7.68
C SER A 165 -15.59 9.62 7.63
N ALA A 166 -16.58 10.43 8.00
CA ALA A 166 -16.42 11.89 8.09
C ALA A 166 -15.21 12.30 8.98
N ARG A 167 -14.98 11.57 10.09
CA ARG A 167 -13.83 11.80 10.98
C ARG A 167 -12.49 11.49 10.30
N GLY A 168 -12.48 10.61 9.31
CA GLY A 168 -11.28 10.21 8.57
C GLY A 168 -10.83 11.22 7.52
N ARG A 169 -11.60 12.30 7.31
CA ARG A 169 -11.38 13.30 6.25
C ARG A 169 -11.32 12.65 4.87
N ILE A 170 -12.49 12.20 4.40
CA ILE A 170 -12.65 11.56 3.09
C ILE A 170 -12.03 12.43 2.00
N ARG A 171 -11.10 11.86 1.24
CA ARG A 171 -10.34 12.49 0.17
C ARG A 171 -9.82 11.42 -0.77
N ASP A 172 -9.66 11.78 -2.04
CA ASP A 172 -9.22 10.85 -3.09
C ASP A 172 -7.70 10.81 -3.26
N LEU A 173 -7.00 11.88 -2.87
CA LEU A 173 -5.54 11.95 -2.83
C LEU A 173 -5.08 12.28 -1.41
N LYS A 174 -3.98 11.67 -0.97
CA LYS A 174 -3.35 11.94 0.33
C LYS A 174 -1.86 12.16 0.15
N ILE A 175 -1.32 13.22 0.76
CA ILE A 175 0.12 13.40 0.91
C ILE A 175 0.58 12.44 2.03
N THR A 176 1.43 11.48 1.70
CA THR A 176 1.90 10.47 2.65
C THR A 176 3.27 10.80 3.24
N ASN A 177 4.07 11.59 2.53
CA ASN A 177 5.39 11.98 3.02
C ASN A 177 5.85 13.28 2.35
N VAL A 178 6.56 14.11 3.12
CA VAL A 178 7.37 15.22 2.63
C VAL A 178 8.78 15.01 3.19
N ARG A 179 9.75 14.77 2.30
CA ARG A 179 11.17 14.65 2.65
C ARG A 179 11.88 15.93 2.20
N PRO A 180 12.23 16.85 3.12
CA PRO A 180 13.14 17.95 2.80
C PRO A 180 14.57 17.44 2.61
N VAL A 181 15.40 18.21 1.92
CA VAL A 181 16.85 17.97 1.90
C VAL A 181 17.48 18.45 3.20
N ASP A 182 18.32 17.62 3.79
CA ASP A 182 19.19 18.02 4.90
C ASP A 182 20.51 18.57 4.33
N LEU A 183 20.52 19.87 3.98
CA LEU A 183 21.68 20.54 3.37
C LEU A 183 22.96 20.49 4.25
N LYS A 184 22.85 20.10 5.53
CA LYS A 184 23.99 19.99 6.47
C LYS A 184 24.63 18.61 6.47
N LYS A 185 23.91 17.59 5.99
CA LYS A 185 24.51 16.30 5.69
C LYS A 185 24.96 16.36 4.24
N HIS A 186 26.11 15.74 3.92
CA HIS A 186 26.45 15.42 2.54
C HIS A 186 25.53 14.31 1.99
N ASP A 187 24.22 14.47 2.20
CA ASP A 187 23.18 13.59 1.67
C ASP A 187 22.96 14.00 0.21
N GLN A 188 23.22 13.08 -0.72
CA GLN A 188 22.94 13.27 -2.14
C GLN A 188 21.45 13.07 -2.46
N SER A 189 20.62 12.79 -1.45
CA SER A 189 19.18 12.60 -1.64
C SER A 189 18.48 13.93 -1.85
N HIS A 190 17.74 14.01 -2.94
CA HIS A 190 16.88 15.14 -3.26
C HIS A 190 15.62 15.18 -2.39
N SER A 191 15.01 16.36 -2.32
CA SER A 191 13.72 16.51 -1.68
C SER A 191 12.62 15.85 -2.49
N TYR A 192 11.60 15.34 -1.82
CA TYR A 192 10.43 14.84 -2.52
C TYR A 192 9.15 14.90 -1.69
N VAL A 193 8.02 14.95 -2.38
CA VAL A 193 6.68 14.71 -1.80
C VAL A 193 6.07 13.47 -2.42
N ARG A 194 5.50 12.61 -1.59
CA ARG A 194 4.79 11.41 -2.04
C ARG A 194 3.29 11.60 -1.83
N ILE A 195 2.52 11.34 -2.88
CA ILE A 195 1.06 11.42 -2.86
C ILE A 195 0.51 10.08 -3.34
N THR A 196 -0.49 9.56 -2.64
CA THR A 196 -1.16 8.31 -2.99
C THR A 196 -2.60 8.55 -3.47
N ASN A 197 -3.06 7.72 -4.40
CA ASN A 197 -4.46 7.68 -4.82
C ASN A 197 -5.25 6.70 -3.93
N LEU A 198 -6.17 7.26 -3.14
CA LEU A 198 -7.07 6.55 -2.24
C LEU A 198 -8.39 6.15 -2.92
N SER A 199 -8.71 6.71 -4.08
CA SER A 199 -9.96 6.41 -4.78
C SER A 199 -9.96 5.00 -5.40
N ASN A 200 -11.09 4.61 -5.97
CA ASN A 200 -11.27 3.35 -6.70
C ASN A 200 -11.06 3.48 -8.22
N ALA A 201 -10.62 4.64 -8.69
CA ALA A 201 -10.38 4.93 -10.11
C ALA A 201 -9.04 5.64 -10.30
N ALA A 202 -8.50 5.62 -11.52
CA ALA A 202 -7.31 6.40 -11.84
C ALA A 202 -7.62 7.91 -11.77
N ILE A 203 -6.73 8.69 -11.15
CA ILE A 203 -6.87 10.15 -11.06
C ILE A 203 -5.86 10.81 -11.99
N ARG A 204 -6.35 11.65 -12.91
CA ARG A 204 -5.53 12.52 -13.75
C ARG A 204 -5.16 13.77 -12.95
N LEU A 205 -3.87 14.07 -12.85
CA LEU A 205 -3.35 15.17 -12.04
C LEU A 205 -3.24 16.51 -12.78
N ALA A 206 -3.60 16.57 -14.07
CA ALA A 206 -3.59 17.82 -14.83
C ALA A 206 -4.40 18.91 -14.10
N GLY A 207 -3.77 20.04 -13.83
CA GLY A 207 -4.38 21.18 -13.15
C GLY A 207 -4.31 21.16 -11.61
N TYR A 208 -3.93 20.03 -10.99
CA TYR A 208 -3.66 20.02 -9.55
C TYR A 208 -2.41 20.86 -9.24
N THR A 209 -2.34 21.38 -8.03
CA THR A 209 -1.14 22.10 -7.55
C THR A 209 -0.65 21.58 -6.21
N LEU A 210 0.67 21.45 -6.08
CA LEU A 210 1.35 21.22 -4.80
C LEU A 210 2.10 22.50 -4.42
N SER A 211 1.91 23.00 -3.20
CA SER A 211 2.61 24.20 -2.73
C SER A 211 3.18 24.05 -1.32
N SER A 212 4.25 24.79 -1.01
CA SER A 212 4.78 24.97 0.35
C SER A 212 4.03 26.07 1.11
N GLU A 213 4.36 26.25 2.39
CA GLU A 213 3.83 27.33 3.22
C GLU A 213 4.31 28.73 2.77
N GLU A 214 5.50 28.81 2.19
CA GLU A 214 6.10 30.04 1.66
C GLU A 214 5.55 30.46 0.28
N GLY A 215 4.69 29.64 -0.34
CA GLY A 215 3.92 29.99 -1.53
C GLY A 215 4.51 29.52 -2.87
N GLN A 216 5.67 28.84 -2.86
CA GLN A 216 6.18 28.15 -4.04
C GLN A 216 5.17 27.07 -4.46
N SER A 217 4.81 27.03 -5.75
CA SER A 217 3.78 26.12 -6.26
C SER A 217 4.25 25.37 -7.51
N TYR A 218 3.92 24.08 -7.54
CA TYR A 218 4.07 23.17 -8.66
C TYR A 218 2.73 22.93 -9.32
N LEU A 219 2.67 23.06 -10.64
CA LEU A 219 1.53 22.61 -11.43
C LEU A 219 1.83 21.21 -11.96
N PHE A 220 0.98 20.25 -11.64
CA PHE A 220 1.18 18.87 -12.09
C PHE A 220 1.04 18.76 -13.61
N PRO A 221 1.91 17.95 -14.27
CA PRO A 221 1.76 17.62 -15.68
C PRO A 221 0.54 16.70 -15.88
N ASN A 222 0.23 16.42 -17.15
CA ASN A 222 -0.84 15.48 -17.51
C ASN A 222 -0.41 14.03 -17.30
N VAL A 223 -0.38 13.60 -16.04
CA VAL A 223 -0.10 12.23 -15.60
C VAL A 223 -1.27 11.65 -14.83
N SER A 224 -1.33 10.32 -14.71
CA SER A 224 -2.39 9.63 -13.98
C SER A 224 -1.81 8.71 -12.92
N VAL A 225 -2.48 8.61 -11.77
CA VAL A 225 -2.11 7.70 -10.66
C VAL A 225 -3.22 6.69 -10.48
N ASP A 226 -2.90 5.41 -10.60
CA ASP A 226 -3.85 4.31 -10.38
C ASP A 226 -4.21 4.12 -8.90
N PRO A 227 -5.35 3.50 -8.58
CA PRO A 227 -5.73 3.19 -7.20
C PRO A 227 -4.62 2.49 -6.41
N GLY A 228 -4.36 2.97 -5.19
CA GLY A 228 -3.32 2.47 -4.29
C GLY A 228 -1.89 2.82 -4.70
N HIS A 229 -1.65 3.31 -5.92
CA HIS A 229 -0.32 3.73 -6.37
C HIS A 229 0.01 5.16 -5.90
N THR A 230 1.26 5.56 -6.13
CA THR A 230 1.78 6.85 -5.70
C THR A 230 2.42 7.62 -6.84
N VAL A 231 2.35 8.94 -6.77
CA VAL A 231 3.26 9.85 -7.49
C VAL A 231 4.29 10.41 -6.52
N ILE A 232 5.53 10.51 -6.97
CA ILE A 232 6.60 11.25 -6.31
C ILE A 232 6.78 12.57 -7.06
N VAL A 233 6.76 13.68 -6.34
CA VAL A 233 7.19 15.00 -6.85
C VAL A 233 8.61 15.24 -6.33
N ALA A 234 9.63 15.12 -7.20
CA ALA A 234 11.04 15.23 -6.84
C ALA A 234 11.59 16.65 -7.12
N GLY A 235 12.39 17.20 -6.21
CA GLY A 235 12.99 18.54 -6.29
C GLY A 235 14.38 18.60 -6.94
N ASP A 236 14.65 17.76 -7.94
CA ASP A 236 15.97 17.60 -8.58
C ASP A 236 16.04 18.11 -10.03
N GLY A 237 14.91 18.61 -10.57
CA GLY A 237 14.81 19.07 -11.96
C GLY A 237 15.02 17.98 -13.02
N GLY A 238 14.81 16.71 -12.67
CA GLY A 238 14.88 15.57 -13.59
C GLY A 238 13.78 15.52 -14.66
N LYS A 239 13.61 14.34 -15.30
CA LYS A 239 12.60 14.12 -16.35
C LYS A 239 11.49 13.22 -15.84
N ASP A 240 10.25 13.67 -16.02
CA ASP A 240 9.05 12.90 -15.66
C ASP A 240 9.07 11.51 -16.29
N GLY A 241 8.64 10.51 -15.52
CA GLY A 241 8.63 9.13 -15.98
C GLY A 241 8.27 8.14 -14.88
N VAL A 242 8.62 6.89 -15.15
CA VAL A 242 8.42 5.78 -14.21
C VAL A 242 9.79 5.25 -13.83
N ASP A 243 10.06 5.15 -12.53
CA ASP A 243 11.33 4.63 -12.04
C ASP A 243 11.46 3.10 -12.22
N SER A 244 12.62 2.55 -11.87
CA SER A 244 12.88 1.10 -11.98
C SER A 244 11.97 0.23 -11.11
N ARG A 245 11.27 0.82 -10.14
CA ARG A 245 10.32 0.16 -9.24
C ARG A 245 8.87 0.31 -9.74
N GLY A 246 8.65 0.98 -10.86
CA GLY A 246 7.31 1.22 -11.40
C GLY A 246 6.58 2.38 -10.72
N GLN A 247 7.27 3.27 -10.00
CA GLN A 247 6.67 4.45 -9.39
C GLN A 247 6.66 5.61 -10.37
N LEU A 248 5.54 6.31 -10.47
CA LEU A 248 5.46 7.56 -11.22
C LEU A 248 6.25 8.64 -10.48
N VAL A 249 7.22 9.24 -11.16
CA VAL A 249 8.01 10.36 -10.66
C VAL A 249 7.80 11.53 -11.61
N VAL A 250 7.44 12.68 -11.04
CA VAL A 250 7.38 13.96 -11.73
C VAL A 250 8.34 14.92 -11.05
N HIS A 251 8.91 15.83 -11.82
CA HIS A 251 10.01 16.65 -11.36
C HIS A 251 9.57 18.09 -11.23
N TRP A 252 9.75 18.64 -10.03
CA TRP A 252 9.60 20.05 -9.77
C TRP A 252 10.89 20.76 -10.20
N PRO A 253 10.84 21.71 -11.15
CA PRO A 253 12.03 22.40 -11.63
C PRO A 253 12.78 23.22 -10.57
N THR A 254 12.20 23.47 -9.40
CA THR A 254 12.85 24.23 -8.32
C THR A 254 13.70 23.32 -7.44
N GLN A 255 14.90 23.83 -7.18
CA GLN A 255 15.99 23.24 -6.40
C GLN A 255 15.54 22.82 -4.99
N ASP A 256 16.27 21.88 -4.38
CA ASP A 256 16.10 21.23 -3.08
C ASP A 256 15.71 22.10 -1.85
N SER A 257 15.58 23.42 -2.00
CA SER A 257 15.22 24.40 -0.98
C SER A 257 13.72 24.71 -0.84
N VAL A 258 12.82 24.07 -1.59
CA VAL A 258 11.36 24.33 -1.49
C VAL A 258 10.81 23.98 -0.11
N TRP A 259 11.40 22.98 0.54
CA TRP A 259 10.92 22.40 1.79
C TRP A 259 11.86 22.74 2.94
N ASP A 260 11.40 23.48 3.95
CA ASP A 260 12.24 23.78 5.12
C ASP A 260 12.52 22.49 5.92
N SER A 261 13.80 22.14 6.08
CA SER A 261 14.26 20.99 6.87
C SER A 261 13.82 21.00 8.35
N VAL A 262 13.43 22.16 8.89
CA VAL A 262 13.05 22.33 10.29
C VAL A 262 11.55 22.15 10.49
N GLU A 263 10.71 22.80 9.71
CA GLU A 263 9.25 22.76 9.83
C GLU A 263 8.63 23.38 8.59
N ASP A 264 7.68 22.70 7.95
CA ASP A 264 6.96 23.22 6.78
C ASP A 264 5.62 22.50 6.64
N THR A 265 4.77 23.05 5.77
CA THR A 265 3.46 22.49 5.45
C THR A 265 3.29 22.41 3.93
N ALA A 266 3.06 21.19 3.43
CA ALA A 266 2.66 20.97 2.05
C ALA A 266 1.13 21.09 1.89
N PHE A 267 0.68 21.68 0.79
CA PHE A 267 -0.74 21.82 0.43
C PHE A 267 -0.98 21.25 -0.97
N LEU A 268 -1.92 20.32 -1.09
CA LEU A 268 -2.39 19.79 -2.37
C LEU A 268 -3.76 20.37 -2.68
N LYS A 269 -3.92 21.00 -3.84
CA LYS A 269 -5.20 21.58 -4.31
C LYS A 269 -5.63 20.99 -5.64
N ASP A 270 -6.95 20.93 -5.83
CA ASP A 270 -7.56 20.53 -7.09
C ASP A 270 -7.49 21.67 -8.14
N PRO A 271 -7.89 21.42 -9.41
CA PRO A 271 -7.88 22.45 -10.46
C PRO A 271 -8.80 23.64 -10.22
N SER A 272 -9.76 23.53 -9.29
CA SER A 272 -10.63 24.64 -8.88
C SER A 272 -10.04 25.44 -7.72
N GLY A 273 -8.87 25.04 -7.20
CA GLY A 273 -8.19 25.66 -6.06
C GLY A 273 -8.66 25.17 -4.69
N ASN A 274 -9.54 24.15 -4.62
CA ASN A 274 -9.97 23.60 -3.34
C ASN A 274 -8.88 22.76 -2.70
N LEU A 275 -8.73 22.86 -1.38
CA LEU A 275 -7.78 22.05 -0.63
C LEU A 275 -8.22 20.57 -0.63
N VAL A 276 -7.36 19.70 -1.16
CA VAL A 276 -7.54 18.24 -1.16
C VAL A 276 -6.88 17.64 0.07
N ASP A 277 -5.62 17.99 0.31
CA ASP A 277 -4.89 17.51 1.48
C ASP A 277 -3.80 18.47 1.94
N THR A 278 -3.34 18.28 3.18
CA THR A 278 -2.21 19.01 3.74
C THR A 278 -1.36 18.07 4.59
N PHE A 279 -0.05 18.30 4.57
CA PHE A 279 0.92 17.54 5.36
C PHE A 279 1.87 18.52 6.04
N HIS A 280 1.72 18.63 7.36
CA HIS A 280 2.63 19.40 8.19
C HIS A 280 3.66 18.47 8.81
N TYR A 281 4.93 18.86 8.78
CA TYR A 281 5.99 18.13 9.46
C TYR A 281 6.87 19.06 10.28
N LYS A 282 7.46 18.50 11.34
CA LYS A 282 8.46 19.15 12.17
C LYS A 282 9.71 18.30 12.14
N GLY A 283 10.75 18.79 11.49
CA GLY A 283 12.09 18.22 11.47
C GLY A 283 12.68 18.09 12.88
N LYS A 284 13.72 17.26 13.01
CA LYS A 284 14.39 17.06 14.30
C LYS A 284 15.10 18.35 14.72
N ARG A 285 14.74 18.90 15.89
CA ARG A 285 15.54 19.93 16.59
C ARG A 285 16.97 19.42 16.77
N ILE A 286 17.92 19.95 16.01
CA ILE A 286 19.34 19.70 16.25
C ILE A 286 19.70 20.45 17.53
N ARG A 287 20.00 19.72 18.62
CA ARG A 287 20.65 20.32 19.79
C ARG A 287 22.01 20.84 19.34
N GLN A 288 22.18 22.16 19.28
CA GLN A 288 23.52 22.74 19.17
C GLN A 288 24.33 22.27 20.37
N SER A 289 25.38 21.48 20.15
CA SER A 289 26.38 21.26 21.18
C SER A 289 27.01 22.62 21.47
N LYS A 290 26.78 23.14 22.69
CA LYS A 290 27.57 24.26 23.18
C LYS A 290 29.03 23.80 23.18
N SER A 291 29.82 24.30 22.23
CA SER A 291 31.27 24.34 22.32
C SER A 291 31.60 24.97 23.68
N ARG A 292 32.02 24.14 24.63
CA ARG A 292 32.74 24.62 25.81
C ARG A 292 34.07 25.16 25.28
N ARG A 293 34.16 26.48 25.13
CA ARG A 293 35.45 27.16 25.07
C ARG A 293 36.14 26.86 26.40
N SER A 294 37.20 26.06 26.33
CA SER A 294 38.21 26.00 27.38
C SER A 294 38.93 27.35 27.39
N ASN A 295 38.77 28.10 28.47
CA ASN A 295 39.78 29.06 28.90
C ASN A 295 40.91 28.31 29.61
#